data_AF-A0A542Z9P2-F1
#
_entry.id   AF-A0A542Z9P2-F1
#
_cell.length_a   1.000
_cell.length_b   1.000
_cell.length_c   1.000
_cell.angle_alpha   90.00
_cell.angle_beta   90.00
_cell.angle_gamma   90.00
#
_symmetry.space_group_name_H-M   'P 1'
#
loop_
_entity.id
_entity.type
_entity.pdbx_description
1 polymer ?
#
loop_
_entity_poly.entity_id
_entity_poly.type
_entity_poly.pdbx_seq_one_letter_code
_entity_poly.pdbx_strand_id
1 'polypeptide(L)'
;MSIFSQRPALRWAVPGVAAVTFVGGGALVSTISANADAGLPPRTAAQLLVDVQQARLDGLSGTVVQRSDLGIPALPGTGGQGSADLASMVSGTHTLRVWYAGPDKARLALLGELGESDVILNGTDLWTWSSRDNTATHRTLSKDASAHKAPDATDIPKTPQQAADKALAALDPTTSVTTSGTATVAGRSAYELLLAPKDSRSLISQVRIAVDGVKHVPLRVQVFAKGAADPAFEVGFTAVDFSRPDAAQFAFNPPPGAKVTDATASTTEKMGMAQPNPDAATKATPANRPKVVGTGWTTVVVAKAPAGSTAKLDQGQLGALLKALPKVSGSWGSGRLLAGKLFSVVLTDDGRVAAGAVTPQVLYAALAAK
;
A
#
# COMPACT_ATOMS: atom_id res chain seq x y z
N MET A 1 -16.81 23.59 -0.80
CA MET A 1 -15.48 23.67 -1.44
C MET A 1 -14.75 22.35 -1.19
N SER A 2 -14.17 21.74 -2.22
CA SER A 2 -13.73 20.33 -2.21
C SER A 2 -12.40 20.11 -1.47
N ILE A 3 -12.31 19.02 -0.69
CA ILE A 3 -11.16 18.56 0.12
C ILE A 3 -9.84 18.46 -0.65
N PHE A 4 -9.87 18.31 -1.98
CA PHE A 4 -8.69 18.22 -2.85
C PHE A 4 -8.17 19.57 -3.36
N SER A 5 -8.94 20.64 -3.17
CA SER A 5 -8.52 22.02 -3.46
C SER A 5 -7.74 22.64 -2.30
N GLN A 6 -7.84 22.09 -1.08
CA GLN A 6 -7.20 22.65 0.12
C GLN A 6 -6.10 21.77 0.74
N ARG A 7 -5.87 20.56 0.23
CA ARG A 7 -4.83 19.65 0.74
C ARG A 7 -4.03 19.00 -0.40
N PRO A 8 -2.90 19.58 -0.83
CA PRO A 8 -2.05 18.99 -1.87
C PRO A 8 -1.52 17.59 -1.49
N ALA A 9 -1.45 17.25 -0.20
CA ALA A 9 -1.07 15.91 0.29
C ALA A 9 -2.08 14.80 -0.07
N LEU A 10 -3.38 15.12 -0.24
CA LEU A 10 -4.41 14.13 -0.60
C LEU A 10 -4.39 13.74 -2.08
N ARG A 11 -3.62 14.45 -2.92
CA ARG A 11 -3.36 14.07 -4.32
C ARG A 11 -2.52 12.80 -4.45
N TRP A 12 -1.88 12.38 -3.36
CA TRP A 12 -1.17 11.11 -3.24
C TRP A 12 -2.11 9.92 -3.04
N ALA A 13 -3.42 10.10 -2.81
CA ALA A 13 -4.30 8.98 -2.49
C ALA A 13 -4.60 8.05 -3.69
N VAL A 14 -4.45 8.50 -4.94
CA VAL A 14 -4.90 7.72 -6.12
C VAL A 14 -3.79 6.86 -6.74
N PRO A 15 -2.49 7.21 -6.61
CA PRO A 15 -1.39 6.26 -6.78
C PRO A 15 -0.85 5.68 -5.45
N GLY A 16 -1.17 6.28 -4.31
CA GLY A 16 -0.52 6.02 -3.02
C GLY A 16 -1.15 4.96 -2.14
N VAL A 17 -2.17 4.22 -2.60
CA VAL A 17 -2.62 3.02 -1.88
C VAL A 17 -1.56 1.90 -1.90
N ALA A 18 -0.52 2.01 -2.75
CA ALA A 18 0.67 1.14 -2.73
C ALA A 18 1.95 1.80 -2.17
N ALA A 19 1.93 3.09 -1.79
CA ALA A 19 3.17 3.83 -1.46
C ALA A 19 3.15 4.60 -0.12
N VAL A 20 2.08 4.55 0.66
CA VAL A 20 2.03 5.26 1.95
C VAL A 20 1.83 4.27 3.10
N THR A 21 2.91 3.59 3.51
CA THR A 21 3.16 3.17 4.91
C THR A 21 4.52 2.49 5.15
N PHE A 22 5.62 2.94 4.52
CA PHE A 22 6.95 2.59 5.04
C PHE A 22 7.89 3.77 4.83
N VAL A 23 8.12 4.53 5.90
CA VAL A 23 9.10 5.62 5.92
C VAL A 23 10.27 5.24 6.79
N GLY A 24 11.41 5.38 6.14
CA GLY A 24 12.73 5.70 6.62
C GLY A 24 13.69 4.59 6.34
N GLY A 25 14.98 4.69 6.68
CA GLY A 25 16.17 3.90 6.29
C GLY A 25 17.60 4.30 5.76
N GLY A 26 17.90 4.76 4.50
CA GLY A 26 19.15 5.56 4.06
C GLY A 26 20.14 5.37 2.78
N ALA A 27 21.51 5.25 2.81
CA ALA A 27 22.64 5.23 1.81
C ALA A 27 23.44 3.89 1.77
N LEU A 28 24.08 3.44 0.69
CA LEU A 28 24.23 3.78 -0.72
C LEU A 28 24.89 2.54 -1.34
N VAL A 29 24.40 1.98 -2.45
CA VAL A 29 25.24 1.28 -3.47
C VAL A 29 24.56 1.43 -4.84
N SER A 30 25.34 1.83 -5.83
CA SER A 30 24.98 1.94 -7.23
C SER A 30 24.99 0.58 -7.94
N THR A 31 23.89 0.19 -8.55
CA THR A 31 23.90 -0.79 -9.66
C THR A 31 23.20 -0.20 -10.88
N ILE A 32 23.90 -0.30 -11.99
CA ILE A 32 23.55 0.24 -13.30
C ILE A 32 22.47 -0.65 -13.91
N SER A 33 21.37 -0.04 -14.35
CA SER A 33 20.41 -0.66 -15.26
C SER A 33 20.54 0.00 -16.63
N ALA A 34 20.38 -0.77 -17.69
CA ALA A 34 20.43 -0.29 -19.06
C ALA A 34 19.28 0.69 -19.32
N ASN A 35 19.60 1.98 -19.44
CA ASN A 35 18.65 3.02 -19.76
C ASN A 35 18.46 3.07 -21.28
N ALA A 36 17.24 2.79 -21.75
CA ALA A 36 16.81 3.35 -23.01
C ALA A 36 16.59 4.84 -22.77
N ASP A 37 17.39 5.68 -23.43
CA ASP A 37 17.22 7.13 -23.38
C ASP A 37 15.85 7.46 -23.95
N ALA A 38 14.89 7.77 -23.08
CA ALA A 38 13.50 8.02 -23.49
C ALA A 38 13.32 9.42 -24.08
N GLY A 39 14.43 10.14 -24.34
CA GLY A 39 14.46 11.49 -24.90
C GLY A 39 13.91 12.55 -23.95
N LEU A 40 13.84 12.26 -22.64
CA LEU A 40 13.33 13.20 -21.65
C LEU A 40 14.46 14.07 -21.09
N PRO A 41 14.26 15.40 -20.92
CA PRO A 41 15.23 16.26 -20.27
C PRO A 41 15.57 15.79 -18.85
N PRO A 42 16.81 15.93 -18.38
CA PRO A 42 17.18 15.50 -17.03
C PRO A 42 16.35 16.24 -15.96
N ARG A 43 15.94 15.51 -14.93
CA ARG A 43 15.18 16.02 -13.78
C ARG A 43 15.79 15.55 -12.47
N THR A 44 15.79 16.44 -11.47
CA THR A 44 16.14 16.08 -10.10
C THR A 44 14.94 15.46 -9.36
N ALA A 45 15.20 14.75 -8.26
CA ALA A 45 14.13 14.21 -7.41
C ALA A 45 13.17 15.30 -6.91
N ALA A 46 13.69 16.46 -6.52
CA ALA A 46 12.89 17.58 -6.04
C ALA A 46 11.98 18.12 -7.15
N GLN A 47 12.50 18.28 -8.38
CA GLN A 47 11.71 18.71 -9.53
C GLN A 47 10.60 17.71 -9.85
N LEU A 48 10.88 16.40 -9.84
CA LEU A 48 9.85 15.38 -10.05
C LEU A 48 8.76 15.41 -8.98
N LEU A 49 9.12 15.61 -7.71
CA LEU A 49 8.15 15.75 -6.63
C LEU A 49 7.27 16.99 -6.83
N VAL A 50 7.85 18.11 -7.30
CA VAL A 50 7.08 19.32 -7.66
C VAL A 50 6.15 19.03 -8.84
N ASP A 51 6.66 18.40 -9.90
CA ASP A 51 5.90 18.05 -11.09
C ASP A 51 4.68 17.17 -10.73
N VAL A 52 4.87 16.15 -9.87
CA VAL A 52 3.78 15.29 -9.35
C VAL A 52 2.77 16.07 -8.49
N GLN A 53 3.23 16.97 -7.61
CA GLN A 53 2.34 17.78 -6.77
C GLN A 53 1.48 18.74 -7.59
N GLN A 54 2.04 19.26 -8.68
CA GLN A 54 1.40 20.23 -9.57
C GLN A 54 0.58 19.55 -10.68
N ALA A 55 0.74 18.24 -10.89
CA ALA A 55 -0.02 17.47 -11.85
C ALA A 55 -1.52 17.72 -11.70
N ARG A 56 -2.17 18.06 -12.83
CA ARG A 56 -3.62 18.22 -12.93
C ARG A 56 -4.17 17.10 -13.79
N LEU A 57 -5.05 16.32 -13.19
CA LEU A 57 -5.67 15.16 -13.81
C LEU A 57 -7.18 15.34 -13.86
N ASP A 58 -7.71 15.63 -15.05
CA ASP A 58 -9.15 15.78 -15.27
C ASP A 58 -9.87 14.42 -15.38
N GLY A 59 -9.11 13.39 -15.77
CA GLY A 59 -9.50 11.99 -15.67
C GLY A 59 -8.42 11.05 -16.19
N LEU A 60 -8.61 9.77 -15.92
CA LEU A 60 -7.74 8.68 -16.34
C LEU A 60 -8.55 7.39 -16.44
N SER A 61 -8.24 6.55 -17.42
CA SER A 61 -8.59 5.14 -17.40
C SER A 61 -7.40 4.28 -17.77
N GLY A 62 -7.38 3.02 -17.32
CA GLY A 62 -6.27 2.14 -17.64
C GLY A 62 -6.39 0.74 -17.09
N THR A 63 -5.48 -0.11 -17.53
CA THR A 63 -5.28 -1.45 -16.99
C THR A 63 -4.01 -1.44 -16.16
N VAL A 64 -4.12 -1.91 -14.91
CA VAL A 64 -3.03 -2.03 -13.96
C VAL A 64 -2.81 -3.51 -13.68
N VAL A 65 -1.55 -3.93 -13.66
CA VAL A 65 -1.17 -5.25 -13.17
C VAL A 65 -0.44 -5.07 -11.85
N GLN A 66 -0.87 -5.82 -10.85
CA GLN A 66 -0.21 -5.95 -9.57
C GLN A 66 0.39 -7.35 -9.50
N ARG A 67 1.67 -7.45 -9.14
CA ARG A 67 2.40 -8.70 -8.93
C ARG A 67 3.06 -8.71 -7.56
N SER A 68 2.84 -9.77 -6.82
CA SER A 68 3.46 -10.06 -5.52
C SER A 68 4.18 -11.39 -5.59
N ASP A 69 5.51 -11.37 -5.59
CA ASP A 69 6.39 -12.52 -5.44
C ASP A 69 7.20 -12.37 -4.15
N LEU A 70 6.51 -12.52 -3.02
CA LEU A 70 7.07 -12.34 -1.69
C LEU A 70 7.83 -13.57 -1.18
N GLY A 71 7.97 -14.62 -1.99
CA GLY A 71 8.64 -15.87 -1.59
C GLY A 71 7.96 -16.60 -0.43
N ILE A 72 6.67 -16.33 -0.19
CA ILE A 72 5.88 -17.02 0.84
C ILE A 72 5.27 -18.31 0.25
N PRO A 73 5.14 -19.38 1.06
CA PRO A 73 4.38 -20.57 0.66
C PRO A 73 2.96 -20.19 0.24
N ALA A 74 2.38 -20.90 -0.72
CA ALA A 74 0.97 -20.73 -1.08
C ALA A 74 0.10 -20.95 0.17
N LEU A 75 -0.63 -19.93 0.61
CA LEU A 75 -1.50 -20.05 1.77
C LEU A 75 -2.88 -20.53 1.29
N PRO A 76 -3.44 -21.59 1.88
CA PRO A 76 -4.79 -22.04 1.57
C PRO A 76 -5.80 -20.90 1.81
N GLY A 77 -6.59 -20.57 0.78
CA GLY A 77 -7.68 -19.59 0.89
C GLY A 77 -7.29 -18.11 0.79
N THR A 78 -6.02 -17.73 0.58
CA THR A 78 -5.62 -16.31 0.48
C THR A 78 -5.15 -15.85 -0.91
N GLY A 79 -5.44 -16.60 -1.97
CA GLY A 79 -5.14 -16.13 -3.33
C GLY A 79 -4.61 -17.23 -4.24
N GLY A 80 -5.48 -17.69 -5.13
CA GLY A 80 -5.07 -18.17 -6.44
C GLY A 80 -4.83 -16.97 -7.36
N GLN A 81 -3.99 -17.18 -8.37
CA GLN A 81 -3.87 -16.27 -9.51
C GLN A 81 -5.26 -15.97 -10.10
N GLY A 82 -5.53 -14.71 -10.47
CA GLY A 82 -6.82 -14.35 -11.07
C GLY A 82 -8.02 -14.46 -10.13
N SER A 83 -7.81 -14.24 -8.84
CA SER A 83 -8.88 -14.12 -7.85
C SER A 83 -9.50 -12.72 -7.90
N ALA A 84 -10.84 -12.65 -7.87
CA ALA A 84 -11.57 -11.40 -7.75
C ALA A 84 -11.77 -10.96 -6.28
N ASP A 85 -11.22 -11.67 -5.29
CA ASP A 85 -11.32 -11.26 -3.88
C ASP A 85 -10.27 -10.20 -3.54
N LEU A 86 -10.69 -9.04 -3.01
CA LEU A 86 -9.77 -7.98 -2.59
C LEU A 86 -8.77 -8.45 -1.52
N ALA A 87 -9.17 -9.39 -0.65
CA ALA A 87 -8.28 -9.96 0.37
C ALA A 87 -7.14 -10.79 -0.23
N SER A 88 -7.28 -11.25 -1.48
CA SER A 88 -6.28 -12.06 -2.17
C SER A 88 -5.17 -11.27 -2.86
N MET A 89 -5.29 -9.94 -2.95
CA MET A 89 -4.28 -9.06 -3.58
C MET A 89 -2.94 -9.00 -2.81
N VAL A 90 -2.85 -9.68 -1.67
CA VAL A 90 -1.63 -9.77 -0.87
C VAL A 90 -0.54 -10.58 -1.61
N SER A 91 -0.92 -11.58 -2.39
CA SER A 91 0.00 -12.47 -3.11
C SER A 91 -0.46 -12.75 -4.55
N GLY A 92 0.46 -13.18 -5.41
CA GLY A 92 0.12 -13.57 -6.79
C GLY A 92 0.07 -12.39 -7.76
N THR A 93 -0.59 -12.60 -8.90
CA THR A 93 -0.74 -11.59 -9.96
C THR A 93 -2.21 -11.28 -10.18
N HIS A 94 -2.54 -10.00 -10.20
CA HIS A 94 -3.89 -9.47 -10.26
C HIS A 94 -3.98 -8.37 -11.31
N THR A 95 -5.05 -8.39 -12.09
CA THR A 95 -5.31 -7.36 -13.11
C THR A 95 -6.46 -6.49 -12.66
N LEU A 96 -6.27 -5.18 -12.67
CA LEU A 96 -7.27 -4.20 -12.31
C LEU A 96 -7.55 -3.29 -13.50
N ARG A 97 -8.80 -2.87 -13.63
CA ARG A 97 -9.16 -1.70 -14.43
C ARG A 97 -9.45 -0.54 -13.52
N VAL A 98 -8.95 0.62 -13.90
CA VAL A 98 -9.05 1.86 -13.13
C VAL A 98 -9.76 2.90 -13.99
N TRP A 99 -10.70 3.61 -13.39
CA TRP A 99 -11.28 4.83 -13.94
C TRP A 99 -11.29 5.90 -12.87
N TYR A 100 -10.91 7.11 -13.25
CA TYR A 100 -10.85 8.28 -12.40
C TYR A 100 -11.36 9.47 -13.19
N ALA A 101 -12.29 10.23 -12.61
CA ALA A 101 -12.81 11.47 -13.21
C ALA A 101 -12.86 12.60 -12.18
N GLY A 102 -11.97 12.56 -11.20
CA GLY A 102 -11.88 13.54 -10.13
C GLY A 102 -12.05 12.94 -8.74
N PRO A 103 -12.00 13.79 -7.72
CA PRO A 103 -11.90 13.40 -6.32
C PRO A 103 -13.06 12.57 -5.75
N ASP A 104 -14.22 12.67 -6.38
CA ASP A 104 -15.47 12.06 -5.98
C ASP A 104 -15.97 11.06 -7.04
N LYS A 105 -15.17 10.74 -8.06
CA LYS A 105 -15.53 9.79 -9.11
C LYS A 105 -14.36 8.86 -9.43
N ALA A 106 -14.45 7.64 -8.92
CA ALA A 106 -13.44 6.61 -9.14
C ALA A 106 -14.12 5.24 -9.26
N ARG A 107 -13.55 4.36 -10.09
CA ARG A 107 -13.92 2.94 -10.14
C ARG A 107 -12.65 2.11 -10.23
N LEU A 108 -12.60 1.06 -9.41
CA LEU A 108 -11.60 0.01 -9.47
C LEU A 108 -12.34 -1.30 -9.70
N ALA A 109 -11.98 -2.03 -10.75
CA ALA A 109 -12.51 -3.35 -11.03
C ALA A 109 -11.36 -4.36 -10.99
N LEU A 110 -11.38 -5.28 -10.03
CA LEU A 110 -10.46 -6.39 -9.93
C LEU A 110 -10.99 -7.53 -10.80
N LEU A 111 -10.23 -7.86 -11.84
CA LEU A 111 -10.56 -8.92 -12.77
C LEU A 111 -10.01 -10.24 -12.26
N GLY A 112 -10.91 -11.22 -12.09
CA GLY A 112 -10.57 -12.61 -11.89
C GLY A 112 -10.98 -13.49 -13.06
N GLU A 113 -10.53 -14.74 -13.08
CA GLU A 113 -10.82 -15.70 -14.16
C GLU A 113 -12.31 -16.03 -14.26
N LEU A 114 -12.99 -16.11 -13.10
CA LEU A 114 -14.39 -16.52 -12.97
C LEU A 114 -15.27 -15.43 -12.35
N GLY A 115 -14.80 -14.18 -12.33
CA GLY A 115 -15.59 -13.08 -11.80
C GLY A 115 -14.85 -11.76 -11.71
N GLU A 116 -15.57 -10.73 -11.31
CA GLU A 116 -15.10 -9.36 -11.16
C GLU A 116 -15.56 -8.83 -9.80
N SER A 117 -14.71 -8.03 -9.15
CA SER A 117 -15.10 -7.29 -7.96
C SER A 117 -14.80 -5.82 -8.11
N ASP A 118 -15.78 -4.99 -7.78
CA ASP A 118 -15.73 -3.56 -8.05
C ASP A 118 -15.81 -2.75 -6.77
N VAL A 119 -15.08 -1.63 -6.78
CA VAL A 119 -15.27 -0.52 -5.85
C VAL A 119 -15.56 0.72 -6.67
N ILE A 120 -16.75 1.31 -6.47
CA ILE A 120 -17.22 2.46 -7.25
C ILE A 120 -17.54 3.60 -6.29
N LEU A 121 -16.87 4.72 -6.46
CA LEU A 121 -17.15 5.99 -5.80
C LEU A 121 -17.80 6.93 -6.80
N ASN A 122 -18.96 7.48 -6.43
CA ASN A 122 -19.67 8.48 -7.21
C ASN A 122 -20.34 9.52 -6.28
N GLY A 123 -19.72 10.69 -6.14
CA GLY A 123 -20.13 11.67 -5.16
C GLY A 123 -19.85 11.18 -3.74
N THR A 124 -20.92 10.97 -2.96
CA THR A 124 -20.85 10.38 -1.61
C THR A 124 -21.16 8.90 -1.58
N ASP A 125 -21.57 8.32 -2.71
CA ASP A 125 -21.99 6.93 -2.77
C ASP A 125 -20.79 6.03 -3.05
N LEU A 126 -20.58 5.06 -2.18
CA LEU A 126 -19.56 4.04 -2.28
C LEU A 126 -20.24 2.68 -2.43
N TRP A 127 -19.98 2.04 -3.56
CA TRP A 127 -20.44 0.70 -3.86
C TRP A 127 -19.27 -0.28 -3.83
N THR A 128 -19.52 -1.46 -3.30
CA THR A 128 -18.67 -2.63 -3.50
C THR A 128 -19.51 -3.75 -4.10
N TRP A 129 -19.02 -4.41 -5.14
CA TRP A 129 -19.74 -5.48 -5.83
C TRP A 129 -18.87 -6.72 -6.01
N SER A 130 -19.48 -7.89 -5.91
CA SER A 130 -18.89 -9.19 -6.26
C SER A 130 -19.79 -9.86 -7.31
N SER A 131 -19.24 -10.07 -8.51
CA SER A 131 -19.96 -10.77 -9.58
C SER A 131 -20.21 -12.23 -9.24
N ARG A 132 -19.24 -12.86 -8.55
CA ARG A 132 -19.28 -14.28 -8.19
C ARG A 132 -20.43 -14.57 -7.24
N ASP A 133 -20.60 -13.71 -6.23
CA ASP A 133 -21.65 -13.87 -5.22
C ASP A 133 -22.97 -13.20 -5.64
N ASN A 134 -22.95 -12.44 -6.75
CA ASN A 134 -24.03 -11.57 -7.20
C ASN A 134 -24.55 -10.66 -6.08
N THR A 135 -23.62 -10.04 -5.34
CA THR A 135 -23.94 -9.18 -4.20
C THR A 135 -23.31 -7.80 -4.34
N ALA A 136 -24.02 -6.79 -3.85
CA ALA A 136 -23.52 -5.43 -3.77
C ALA A 136 -23.76 -4.86 -2.36
N THR A 137 -22.81 -4.08 -1.88
CA THR A 137 -22.97 -3.27 -0.66
C THR A 137 -22.88 -1.80 -1.03
N HIS A 138 -23.80 -1.01 -0.51
CA HIS A 138 -23.85 0.43 -0.69
C HIS A 138 -23.59 1.14 0.64
N ARG A 139 -22.80 2.21 0.60
CA ARG A 139 -22.55 3.08 1.75
C ARG A 139 -22.51 4.53 1.29
N THR A 140 -23.16 5.40 2.05
CA THR A 140 -23.01 6.85 1.89
C THR A 140 -21.91 7.35 2.82
N LEU A 141 -20.89 8.00 2.24
CA LEU A 141 -19.78 8.59 2.95
C LEU A 141 -20.21 9.93 3.56
N SER A 142 -20.06 10.07 4.88
CA SER A 142 -20.29 11.34 5.57
C SER A 142 -19.24 12.37 5.15
N LYS A 143 -19.69 13.58 4.78
CA LYS A 143 -18.80 14.71 4.44
C LYS A 143 -17.97 15.21 5.65
N ASP A 144 -18.38 14.84 6.86
CA ASP A 144 -17.85 15.33 8.13
C ASP A 144 -16.68 14.53 8.73
N ALA A 145 -16.15 13.51 8.03
CA ALA A 145 -14.96 12.78 8.49
C ALA A 145 -13.65 13.61 8.45
N SER A 146 -13.76 14.93 8.27
CA SER A 146 -12.67 15.86 7.97
C SER A 146 -12.21 16.70 9.17
N ALA A 147 -12.56 16.35 10.41
CA ALA A 147 -12.05 17.05 11.60
C ALA A 147 -10.70 16.50 12.06
N HIS A 148 -9.70 16.47 11.18
CA HIS A 148 -8.30 16.35 11.62
C HIS A 148 -7.74 17.76 11.80
N LYS A 149 -7.40 18.09 13.05
CA LYS A 149 -6.77 19.35 13.49
C LYS A 149 -5.67 19.72 12.49
N ALA A 150 -5.80 20.88 11.84
CA ALA A 150 -4.75 21.38 10.98
C ALA A 150 -3.46 21.50 11.81
N PRO A 151 -2.30 21.07 11.29
CA PRO A 151 -1.02 21.34 11.95
C PRO A 151 -0.84 22.85 12.12
N ASP A 152 -0.19 23.26 13.21
CA ASP A 152 0.03 24.68 13.52
C ASP A 152 0.65 25.42 12.31
N ALA A 153 0.11 26.60 12.01
CA ALA A 153 0.31 27.33 10.75
C ALA A 153 1.73 27.88 10.51
N THR A 154 2.66 27.65 11.43
CA THR A 154 4.02 28.20 11.39
C THR A 154 5.03 27.34 10.64
N ASP A 155 4.70 26.08 10.32
CA ASP A 155 5.65 25.12 9.73
C ASP A 155 5.16 24.49 8.39
N ILE A 156 4.20 25.16 7.74
CA ILE A 156 3.62 24.75 6.46
C ILE A 156 4.48 25.31 5.30
N PRO A 157 5.01 24.45 4.40
CA PRO A 157 5.74 24.92 3.23
C PRO A 157 4.90 25.87 2.39
N LYS A 158 5.47 27.02 2.00
CA LYS A 158 4.75 28.08 1.28
C LYS A 158 4.74 27.86 -0.23
N THR A 159 5.57 26.95 -0.74
CA THR A 159 5.64 26.60 -2.16
C THR A 159 5.73 25.07 -2.34
N PRO A 160 5.30 24.52 -3.49
CA PRO A 160 5.52 23.11 -3.82
C PRO A 160 7.00 22.70 -3.76
N GLN A 161 7.91 23.61 -4.16
CA GLN A 161 9.35 23.39 -4.06
C GLN A 161 9.78 23.22 -2.60
N GLN A 162 9.36 24.11 -1.71
CA GLN A 162 9.66 23.98 -0.27
C GLN A 162 9.04 22.70 0.32
N ALA A 163 7.86 22.27 -0.17
CA ALA A 163 7.24 21.03 0.27
C ALA A 163 8.04 19.81 -0.19
N ALA A 164 8.51 19.81 -1.44
CA ALA A 164 9.38 18.77 -1.97
C ALA A 164 10.72 18.71 -1.22
N ASP A 165 11.37 19.85 -0.99
CA ASP A 165 12.64 19.93 -0.28
C ASP A 165 12.49 19.45 1.18
N LYS A 166 11.42 19.86 1.87
CA LYS A 166 11.12 19.41 3.24
C LYS A 166 10.82 17.91 3.29
N ALA A 167 10.10 17.37 2.30
CA ALA A 167 9.83 15.94 2.19
C ALA A 167 11.12 15.14 1.96
N LEU A 168 12.00 15.60 1.05
CA LEU A 168 13.29 14.99 0.80
C LEU A 168 14.21 15.07 2.03
N ALA A 169 14.24 16.21 2.72
CA ALA A 169 15.02 16.37 3.95
C ALA A 169 14.50 15.48 5.09
N ALA A 170 13.18 15.25 5.19
CA ALA A 170 12.62 14.32 6.16
C ALA A 170 12.98 12.86 5.85
N LEU A 171 13.13 12.54 4.56
CA LEU A 171 13.57 11.23 4.11
C LEU A 171 15.09 11.07 4.27
N ASP A 172 15.90 12.08 3.97
CA ASP A 172 17.35 11.98 3.82
C ASP A 172 18.09 11.23 4.93
N PRO A 173 17.87 11.47 6.25
CA PRO A 173 18.61 10.78 7.31
C PRO A 173 18.51 9.27 7.18
N THR A 174 17.46 8.85 6.49
CA THR A 174 17.06 7.49 6.36
C THR A 174 16.51 7.21 4.94
N THR A 175 16.84 7.87 3.84
CA THR A 175 16.56 7.33 2.48
C THR A 175 17.44 8.06 1.48
N SER A 176 18.04 7.33 0.56
CA SER A 176 18.72 7.89 -0.60
C SER A 176 17.68 8.03 -1.69
N VAL A 177 17.38 9.26 -2.07
CA VAL A 177 16.41 9.57 -3.12
C VAL A 177 17.15 10.10 -4.33
N THR A 178 17.08 9.38 -5.44
CA THR A 178 17.80 9.70 -6.68
C THR A 178 16.89 9.54 -7.88
N THR A 179 17.26 10.14 -9.01
CA THR A 179 16.63 9.83 -10.29
C THR A 179 17.51 8.82 -11.04
N SER A 180 16.97 7.65 -11.36
CA SER A 180 17.76 6.56 -11.97
C SER A 180 17.83 6.62 -13.49
N GLY A 181 17.15 7.58 -14.11
CA GLY A 181 17.05 7.75 -15.56
C GLY A 181 15.60 7.80 -16.02
N THR A 182 15.33 7.15 -17.16
CA THR A 182 14.02 7.11 -17.80
C THR A 182 13.61 5.68 -18.12
N ALA A 183 12.30 5.43 -18.15
CA ALA A 183 11.71 4.16 -18.54
C ALA A 183 10.55 4.39 -19.50
N THR A 184 10.07 3.30 -20.13
CA THR A 184 8.81 3.29 -20.86
C THR A 184 7.79 2.45 -20.09
N VAL A 185 6.65 3.04 -19.74
CA VAL A 185 5.55 2.36 -19.03
C VAL A 185 4.25 2.59 -19.78
N ALA A 186 3.51 1.52 -20.08
CA ALA A 186 2.28 1.59 -20.88
C ALA A 186 2.43 2.40 -22.19
N GLY A 187 3.59 2.27 -22.86
CA GLY A 187 3.92 3.01 -24.09
C GLY A 187 4.30 4.48 -23.90
N ARG A 188 4.55 4.92 -22.66
CA ARG A 188 4.85 6.32 -22.32
C ARG A 188 6.23 6.47 -21.71
N SER A 189 6.98 7.48 -22.16
CA SER A 189 8.23 7.87 -21.53
C SER A 189 7.98 8.39 -20.11
N ALA A 190 8.73 7.88 -19.15
CA ALA A 190 8.59 8.16 -17.73
C ALA A 190 9.96 8.43 -17.10
N TYR A 191 10.01 9.32 -16.11
CA TYR A 191 11.16 9.47 -15.22
C TYR A 191 11.11 8.41 -14.14
N GLU A 192 12.26 7.88 -13.72
CA GLU A 192 12.33 6.96 -12.59
C GLU A 192 12.92 7.64 -11.36
N LEU A 193 12.14 7.63 -10.27
CA LEU A 193 12.57 7.98 -8.93
C LEU A 193 12.94 6.71 -8.17
N LEU A 194 14.15 6.68 -7.64
CA LEU A 194 14.73 5.56 -6.90
C LEU A 194 14.88 5.95 -5.42
N LEU A 195 14.28 5.17 -4.53
CA LEU A 195 14.37 5.30 -3.08
C LEU A 195 15.10 4.06 -2.52
N ALA A 196 16.19 4.26 -1.77
CA ALA A 196 16.98 3.16 -1.21
C ALA A 196 17.21 3.29 0.32
N PRO A 197 17.30 2.17 1.07
CA PRO A 197 17.77 2.12 2.48
C PRO A 197 19.28 2.39 2.73
N LYS A 198 19.68 2.87 3.94
CA LYS A 198 21.05 3.17 4.51
C LYS A 198 21.35 1.99 5.35
N ASP A 199 20.37 1.68 6.18
CA ASP A 199 20.45 0.52 6.99
C ASP A 199 20.34 -0.74 6.13
N SER A 200 21.50 -1.38 5.97
CA SER A 200 21.65 -2.65 5.28
C SER A 200 20.89 -3.80 5.94
N ARG A 201 20.35 -3.61 7.15
CA ARG A 201 19.47 -4.58 7.84
C ARG A 201 18.06 -4.61 7.26
N SER A 202 17.69 -3.66 6.40
CA SER A 202 16.46 -3.76 5.62
C SER A 202 16.53 -4.94 4.63
N LEU A 203 15.40 -5.62 4.46
CA LEU A 203 15.20 -6.61 3.40
C LEU A 203 14.87 -5.96 2.05
N ILE A 204 14.45 -4.69 2.06
CA ILE A 204 14.24 -3.91 0.84
C ILE A 204 15.60 -3.41 0.36
N SER A 205 15.88 -3.53 -0.93
CA SER A 205 17.07 -2.92 -1.54
C SER A 205 16.74 -1.56 -2.14
N GLN A 206 15.59 -1.46 -2.81
CA GLN A 206 15.15 -0.24 -3.45
C GLN A 206 13.64 -0.27 -3.75
N VAL A 207 13.06 0.92 -3.84
CA VAL A 207 11.76 1.19 -4.43
C VAL A 207 11.97 2.05 -5.66
N ARG A 208 11.39 1.66 -6.80
CA ARG A 208 11.40 2.43 -8.05
C ARG A 208 10.00 2.92 -8.35
N ILE A 209 9.88 4.21 -8.67
CA ILE A 209 8.63 4.86 -9.02
C ILE A 209 8.81 5.50 -10.40
N ALA A 210 8.08 5.00 -11.39
CA ALA A 210 8.04 5.61 -12.72
C ALA A 210 6.94 6.67 -12.76
N VAL A 211 7.27 7.88 -13.20
CA VAL A 211 6.37 9.04 -13.30
C VAL A 211 6.29 9.49 -14.75
N ASP A 212 5.08 9.63 -15.29
CA ASP A 212 4.86 10.06 -16.68
C ASP A 212 5.61 11.36 -16.99
N GLY A 213 6.34 11.39 -18.11
CA GLY A 213 7.16 12.54 -18.48
C GLY A 213 6.36 13.79 -18.86
N VAL A 214 5.06 13.66 -19.16
CA VAL A 214 4.21 14.75 -19.68
C VAL A 214 3.09 15.14 -18.71
N LYS A 215 2.37 14.16 -18.16
CA LYS A 215 1.24 14.34 -17.25
C LYS A 215 1.66 14.27 -15.78
N HIS A 216 2.89 13.83 -15.51
CA HIS A 216 3.46 13.73 -14.17
C HIS A 216 2.64 12.87 -13.20
N VAL A 217 1.93 11.87 -13.75
CA VAL A 217 1.18 10.87 -13.00
C VAL A 217 2.08 9.65 -12.75
N PRO A 218 2.13 9.09 -11.54
CA PRO A 218 2.84 7.84 -11.29
C PRO A 218 2.24 6.69 -12.11
N LEU A 219 3.08 6.00 -12.87
CA LEU A 219 2.68 4.92 -13.77
C LEU A 219 3.05 3.53 -13.25
N ARG A 220 4.10 3.41 -12.44
CA ARG A 220 4.56 2.11 -11.88
C ARG A 220 5.28 2.32 -10.56
N VAL A 221 5.09 1.38 -9.63
CA VAL A 221 5.88 1.21 -8.42
C VAL A 221 6.42 -0.22 -8.39
N GLN A 222 7.71 -0.36 -8.11
CA GLN A 222 8.39 -1.64 -7.93
C GLN A 222 9.15 -1.64 -6.61
N VAL A 223 9.11 -2.75 -5.88
CA VAL A 223 9.87 -2.95 -4.64
C VAL A 223 10.76 -4.17 -4.83
N PHE A 224 12.06 -3.94 -4.69
CA PHE A 224 13.08 -4.96 -4.85
C PHE A 224 13.56 -5.43 -3.49
N ALA A 225 13.68 -6.75 -3.35
CA ALA A 225 14.31 -7.36 -2.20
C ALA A 225 15.84 -7.26 -2.31
N LYS A 226 16.53 -7.38 -1.18
CA LYS A 226 17.98 -7.46 -1.12
C LYS A 226 18.47 -8.72 -1.86
N GLY A 227 19.37 -8.53 -2.83
CA GLY A 227 19.93 -9.61 -3.64
C GLY A 227 19.02 -10.12 -4.76
N ALA A 228 17.85 -9.52 -4.98
CA ALA A 228 16.94 -9.89 -6.07
C ALA A 228 17.15 -8.98 -7.30
N ALA A 229 17.19 -9.59 -8.48
CA ALA A 229 17.21 -8.86 -9.76
C ALA A 229 15.79 -8.41 -10.19
N ASP A 230 14.80 -9.25 -9.92
CA ASP A 230 13.39 -8.97 -10.22
C ASP A 230 12.67 -8.33 -9.02
N PRO A 231 11.63 -7.50 -9.26
CA PRO A 231 10.84 -6.93 -8.18
C PRO A 231 10.07 -8.02 -7.43
N ALA A 232 10.12 -7.98 -6.10
CA ALA A 232 9.30 -8.84 -5.24
C ALA A 232 7.87 -8.33 -5.13
N PHE A 233 7.64 -7.05 -5.42
CA PHE A 233 6.33 -6.46 -5.58
C PHE A 233 6.35 -5.44 -6.72
N GLU A 234 5.31 -5.44 -7.55
CA GLU A 234 5.10 -4.46 -8.59
C GLU A 234 3.63 -4.10 -8.70
N VAL A 235 3.35 -2.84 -8.97
CA VAL A 235 2.05 -2.37 -9.46
C VAL A 235 2.31 -1.36 -10.57
N GLY A 236 1.74 -1.58 -11.75
CA GLY A 236 2.00 -0.69 -12.88
C GLY A 236 0.94 -0.74 -13.96
N PHE A 237 0.77 0.38 -14.65
CA PHE A 237 -0.09 0.44 -15.83
C PHE A 237 0.53 -0.38 -16.98
N THR A 238 -0.29 -1.24 -17.57
CA THR A 238 0.01 -1.88 -18.86
C THR A 238 -0.63 -1.12 -20.02
N ALA A 239 -1.70 -0.36 -19.74
CA ALA A 239 -2.34 0.59 -20.66
C ALA A 239 -2.90 1.78 -19.87
N VAL A 240 -2.78 2.99 -20.40
CA VAL A 240 -3.30 4.21 -19.76
C VAL A 240 -3.81 5.22 -20.80
N ASP A 241 -4.97 5.80 -20.53
CA ASP A 241 -5.57 6.92 -21.23
C ASP A 241 -5.85 8.05 -20.22
N PHE A 242 -5.46 9.28 -20.57
CA PHE A 242 -5.63 10.48 -19.74
C PHE A 242 -6.88 11.30 -20.12
N SER A 243 -7.73 10.76 -20.98
CA SER A 243 -9.05 11.30 -21.27
C SER A 243 -9.97 11.14 -20.07
N ARG A 244 -10.95 12.04 -19.95
CA ARG A 244 -11.96 11.96 -18.90
C ARG A 244 -12.91 10.80 -19.22
N PRO A 245 -13.05 9.77 -18.36
CA PRO A 245 -13.99 8.68 -18.60
C PRO A 245 -15.44 9.17 -18.61
N ASP A 246 -16.29 8.47 -19.37
CA ASP A 246 -17.73 8.72 -19.39
C ASP A 246 -18.35 8.56 -17.99
N ALA A 247 -19.35 9.39 -17.67
CA ALA A 247 -20.01 9.37 -16.37
C ALA A 247 -20.67 8.02 -16.04
N ALA A 248 -21.09 7.26 -17.05
CA ALA A 248 -21.67 5.93 -16.90
C ALA A 248 -20.69 4.92 -16.27
N GLN A 249 -19.37 5.15 -16.36
CA GLN A 249 -18.38 4.30 -15.70
C GLN A 249 -18.48 4.32 -14.17
N PHE A 250 -19.12 5.34 -13.60
CA PHE A 250 -19.24 5.54 -12.15
C PHE A 250 -20.67 5.27 -11.63
N ALA A 251 -21.61 4.94 -12.51
CA ALA A 251 -22.97 4.58 -12.13
C ALA A 251 -23.05 3.06 -11.91
N PHE A 252 -23.30 2.63 -10.67
CA PHE A 252 -23.54 1.22 -10.40
C PHE A 252 -25.01 0.88 -10.71
N ASN A 253 -25.22 0.01 -11.71
CA ASN A 253 -26.52 -0.54 -12.05
C ASN A 253 -26.53 -2.02 -11.68
N PRO A 254 -27.18 -2.43 -10.57
CA PRO A 254 -27.14 -3.82 -10.14
C PRO A 254 -27.73 -4.75 -11.21
N PRO A 255 -27.05 -5.85 -11.56
CA PRO A 255 -27.58 -6.80 -12.54
C PRO A 255 -28.83 -7.52 -11.98
N PRO A 256 -29.67 -8.11 -12.85
CA PRO A 256 -30.85 -8.86 -12.40
C PRO A 256 -30.52 -9.92 -11.34
N GLY A 257 -31.30 -9.95 -10.27
CA GLY A 257 -31.12 -10.89 -9.16
C GLY A 257 -30.00 -10.54 -8.17
N ALA A 258 -29.29 -9.41 -8.35
CA ALA A 258 -28.26 -8.99 -7.42
C ALA A 258 -28.83 -8.67 -6.05
N LYS A 259 -28.20 -9.22 -5.00
CA LYS A 259 -28.54 -8.89 -3.61
C LYS A 259 -27.83 -7.62 -3.20
N VAL A 260 -28.58 -6.53 -3.09
CA VAL A 260 -28.08 -5.23 -2.62
C VAL A 260 -28.29 -5.10 -1.12
N THR A 261 -27.24 -4.69 -0.39
CA THR A 261 -27.28 -4.40 1.05
C THR A 261 -26.83 -2.97 1.30
N ASP A 262 -27.69 -2.15 1.90
CA ASP A 262 -27.30 -0.83 2.41
C ASP A 262 -26.62 -0.96 3.77
N ALA A 263 -25.33 -0.70 3.82
CA ALA A 263 -24.58 -0.65 5.06
C ALA A 263 -24.76 0.73 5.71
N THR A 264 -25.68 0.80 6.68
CA THR A 264 -25.78 1.95 7.59
C THR A 264 -24.52 2.03 8.45
N ALA A 265 -24.18 3.22 8.94
CA ALA A 265 -22.98 3.46 9.77
C ALA A 265 -22.86 2.53 11.01
N SER A 266 -23.94 1.85 11.40
CA SER A 266 -24.01 0.91 12.53
C SER A 266 -23.71 -0.56 12.17
N THR A 267 -23.49 -0.89 10.89
CA THR A 267 -23.22 -2.28 10.44
C THR A 267 -21.74 -2.68 10.45
N THR A 268 -20.86 -1.80 10.94
CA THR A 268 -19.40 -2.03 11.04
C THR A 268 -19.04 -3.31 11.80
N GLU A 269 -19.91 -3.81 12.69
CA GLU A 269 -19.64 -5.03 13.45
C GLU A 269 -19.63 -6.33 12.63
N LYS A 270 -20.23 -6.37 11.43
CA LYS A 270 -20.39 -7.63 10.66
C LYS A 270 -19.48 -7.80 9.44
N MET A 271 -18.67 -6.81 9.07
CA MET A 271 -17.81 -6.89 7.88
C MET A 271 -16.32 -7.13 8.16
N GLY A 272 -15.93 -7.53 9.38
CA GLY A 272 -14.55 -7.97 9.69
C GLY A 272 -13.46 -6.89 9.56
N MET A 273 -13.79 -5.72 9.01
CA MET A 273 -13.00 -4.51 9.09
C MET A 273 -13.41 -3.78 10.37
N ALA A 274 -12.75 -4.12 11.47
CA ALA A 274 -12.83 -3.31 12.67
C ALA A 274 -12.47 -1.86 12.28
N GLN A 275 -13.44 -0.94 12.38
CA GLN A 275 -13.08 0.47 12.50
C GLN A 275 -12.08 0.56 13.66
N PRO A 276 -10.94 1.25 13.50
CA PRO A 276 -10.12 1.58 14.65
C PRO A 276 -10.99 2.45 15.55
N ASN A 277 -11.58 1.83 16.57
CA ASN A 277 -12.38 2.53 17.55
C ASN A 277 -11.41 3.50 18.26
N PRO A 278 -11.60 4.83 18.13
CA PRO A 278 -10.76 5.80 18.82
C PRO A 278 -10.79 5.58 20.34
N ASP A 279 -11.90 5.02 20.85
CA ASP A 279 -12.07 4.70 22.26
C ASP A 279 -11.44 3.36 22.68
N ALA A 280 -11.02 2.51 21.74
CA ALA A 280 -10.22 1.33 22.06
C ALA A 280 -8.76 1.71 22.36
N ALA A 281 -8.25 2.81 21.79
CA ALA A 281 -6.92 3.34 22.12
C ALA A 281 -6.86 3.99 23.51
N THR A 282 -7.98 4.53 23.99
CA THR A 282 -8.13 5.08 25.35
C THR A 282 -8.50 4.02 26.40
N LYS A 283 -9.07 2.87 26.00
CA LYS A 283 -9.32 1.72 26.88
C LYS A 283 -8.24 0.62 26.86
N ALA A 284 -7.27 0.68 25.95
CA ALA A 284 -6.11 -0.20 26.00
C ALA A 284 -5.28 0.14 27.25
N THR A 285 -5.18 -0.81 28.17
CA THR A 285 -4.17 -0.74 29.24
C THR A 285 -2.79 -0.55 28.60
N PRO A 286 -1.85 0.18 29.25
CA PRO A 286 -0.52 0.44 28.69
C PRO A 286 0.20 -0.81 28.17
N ALA A 287 -0.12 -1.98 28.74
CA ALA A 287 0.42 -3.29 28.37
C ALA A 287 -0.03 -3.83 26.99
N ASN A 288 -1.10 -3.31 26.38
CA ASN A 288 -1.65 -3.82 25.12
C ASN A 288 -1.42 -2.89 23.92
N ARG A 289 -0.69 -1.78 24.08
CA ARG A 289 -0.38 -0.88 22.96
C ARG A 289 0.75 -1.46 22.10
N PRO A 290 0.65 -1.41 20.75
CA PRO A 290 1.76 -1.76 19.88
C PRO A 290 3.00 -0.92 20.22
N LYS A 291 4.13 -1.60 20.44
CA LYS A 291 5.44 -1.00 20.63
C LYS A 291 6.13 -0.90 19.28
N VAL A 292 6.71 0.25 19.00
CA VAL A 292 7.52 0.49 17.80
C VAL A 292 8.99 0.53 18.22
N VAL A 293 9.81 -0.33 17.62
CA VAL A 293 11.24 -0.45 17.90
C VAL A 293 12.03 -0.15 16.64
N GLY A 294 13.11 0.62 16.76
CA GLY A 294 13.91 1.05 15.62
C GLY A 294 13.32 2.28 14.93
N THR A 295 13.92 2.63 13.80
CA THR A 295 13.49 3.76 12.97
C THR A 295 13.61 3.38 11.50
N GLY A 296 12.81 4.04 10.67
CA GLY A 296 12.92 3.88 9.24
C GLY A 296 12.62 2.48 8.70
N TRP A 297 13.44 1.97 7.76
CA TRP A 297 13.26 0.68 7.08
C TRP A 297 13.57 -0.46 8.05
N THR A 298 14.10 -0.11 9.23
CA THR A 298 14.35 -1.04 10.33
C THR A 298 13.33 -0.98 11.45
N THR A 299 12.23 -0.28 11.22
CA THR A 299 11.12 -0.25 12.17
C THR A 299 10.51 -1.64 12.29
N VAL A 300 10.40 -2.09 13.54
CA VAL A 300 9.69 -3.30 13.92
C VAL A 300 8.50 -2.91 14.77
N VAL A 301 7.31 -3.35 14.38
CA VAL A 301 6.11 -3.22 15.20
C VAL A 301 5.96 -4.51 16.00
N VAL A 302 5.85 -4.36 17.32
CA VAL A 302 5.59 -5.45 18.26
C VAL A 302 4.23 -5.21 18.91
N ALA A 303 3.28 -6.12 18.72
CA ALA A 303 1.95 -6.03 19.30
C ALA A 303 1.59 -7.34 20.02
N LYS A 304 0.69 -7.29 21.00
CA LYS A 304 0.11 -8.50 21.60
C LYS A 304 -1.20 -8.82 20.89
N ALA A 305 -1.35 -10.05 20.44
CA ALA A 305 -2.59 -10.51 19.85
C ALA A 305 -3.72 -10.52 20.91
N PRO A 306 -4.97 -10.20 20.56
CA PRO A 306 -6.09 -10.21 21.51
C PRO A 306 -6.23 -11.57 22.20
N ALA A 307 -6.63 -11.59 23.48
CA ALA A 307 -6.84 -12.84 24.21
C ALA A 307 -7.82 -13.76 23.46
N GLY A 308 -7.45 -15.04 23.28
CA GLY A 308 -8.25 -16.04 22.54
C GLY A 308 -8.07 -16.04 21.02
N SER A 309 -7.30 -15.11 20.43
CA SER A 309 -6.99 -15.11 19.00
C SER A 309 -6.02 -16.23 18.59
N THR A 310 -5.05 -16.59 19.46
CA THR A 310 -4.14 -17.71 19.24
C THR A 310 -4.87 -19.06 19.16
N ALA A 311 -5.87 -19.27 20.01
CA ALA A 311 -6.70 -20.48 19.96
C ALA A 311 -7.55 -20.60 18.67
N LYS A 312 -7.89 -19.47 18.03
CA LYS A 312 -8.56 -19.44 16.72
C LYS A 312 -7.57 -19.65 15.57
N LEU A 313 -6.33 -19.14 15.71
CA LEU A 313 -5.24 -19.34 14.76
C LEU A 313 -4.81 -20.81 14.66
N ASP A 314 -4.94 -21.57 15.75
CA ASP A 314 -4.62 -23.00 15.81
C ASP A 314 -5.67 -23.92 15.14
N GLN A 315 -6.79 -23.37 14.68
CA GLN A 315 -7.86 -24.13 14.02
C GLN A 315 -7.74 -24.11 12.49
N GLY A 316 -8.07 -25.25 11.88
CA GLY A 316 -8.15 -25.38 10.42
C GLY A 316 -6.80 -25.28 9.69
N GLN A 317 -6.85 -24.86 8.43
CA GLN A 317 -5.69 -24.79 7.54
C GLN A 317 -4.63 -23.78 8.00
N LEU A 318 -5.04 -22.72 8.72
CA LEU A 318 -4.14 -21.70 9.25
C LEU A 318 -3.26 -22.24 10.40
N GLY A 319 -3.82 -23.09 11.26
CA GLY A 319 -3.05 -23.77 12.31
C GLY A 319 -2.04 -24.78 11.76
N ALA A 320 -2.39 -25.47 10.65
CA ALA A 320 -1.46 -26.35 9.96
C ALA A 320 -0.28 -25.57 9.35
N LEU A 321 -0.55 -24.43 8.72
CA LEU A 321 0.50 -23.53 8.23
C LEU A 321 1.41 -23.04 9.36
N LEU A 322 0.84 -22.57 10.48
CA LEU A 322 1.63 -22.10 11.63
C LEU A 322 2.54 -23.20 12.20
N LYS A 323 2.09 -24.45 12.20
CA LYS A 323 2.91 -25.60 12.62
C LYS A 323 4.04 -25.90 11.64
N ALA A 324 3.83 -25.66 10.35
CA ALA A 324 4.85 -25.83 9.30
C ALA A 324 5.92 -24.72 9.31
N LEU A 325 5.63 -23.56 9.91
CA LEU A 325 6.62 -22.49 10.04
C LEU A 325 7.79 -22.90 10.95
N PRO A 326 9.03 -22.51 10.60
CA PRO A 326 10.21 -22.75 11.43
C PRO A 326 10.01 -22.29 12.87
N LYS A 327 10.34 -23.16 13.83
CA LYS A 327 10.41 -22.80 15.24
C LYS A 327 11.71 -22.06 15.51
N VAL A 328 11.61 -20.93 16.20
CA VAL A 328 12.74 -20.07 16.55
C VAL A 328 12.67 -19.71 18.02
N SER A 329 13.82 -19.46 18.64
CA SER A 329 13.91 -19.11 20.06
C SER A 329 15.09 -18.19 20.36
N GLY A 330 15.02 -17.52 21.51
CA GLY A 330 16.06 -16.64 22.02
C GLY A 330 15.74 -16.13 23.43
N SER A 331 16.43 -15.08 23.88
CA SER A 331 16.19 -14.45 25.18
C SER A 331 14.78 -13.88 25.36
N TRP A 332 14.08 -13.63 24.25
CA TRP A 332 12.69 -13.16 24.22
C TRP A 332 11.65 -14.29 24.34
N GLY A 333 12.06 -15.56 24.38
CA GLY A 333 11.18 -16.73 24.38
C GLY A 333 11.29 -17.57 23.10
N SER A 334 10.20 -18.24 22.72
CA SER A 334 10.10 -19.03 21.49
C SER A 334 8.88 -18.65 20.67
N GLY A 335 8.89 -19.03 19.39
CA GLY A 335 7.80 -18.76 18.47
C GLY A 335 7.99 -19.36 17.09
N ARG A 336 7.19 -18.89 16.14
CA ARG A 336 7.18 -19.29 14.74
C ARG A 336 7.60 -18.12 13.85
N LEU A 337 8.51 -18.38 12.92
CA LEU A 337 9.01 -17.38 11.96
C LEU A 337 8.32 -17.57 10.61
N LEU A 338 7.71 -16.49 10.10
CA LEU A 338 7.37 -16.34 8.70
C LEU A 338 8.35 -15.34 8.07
N ALA A 339 9.14 -15.79 7.11
CA ALA A 339 10.09 -14.95 6.38
C ALA A 339 9.70 -14.90 4.90
N GLY A 340 9.61 -13.70 4.35
CA GLY A 340 9.43 -13.44 2.93
C GLY A 340 10.61 -12.62 2.38
N LYS A 341 10.58 -12.33 1.08
CA LYS A 341 11.62 -11.54 0.40
C LYS A 341 11.71 -10.10 0.92
N LEU A 342 10.57 -9.49 1.29
CA LEU A 342 10.49 -8.08 1.72
C LEU A 342 10.24 -7.90 3.21
N PHE A 343 9.93 -8.96 3.96
CA PHE A 343 9.50 -8.84 5.35
C PHE A 343 9.83 -10.09 6.17
N SER A 344 9.84 -9.90 7.48
CA SER A 344 9.81 -10.99 8.47
C SER A 344 8.68 -10.75 9.47
N VAL A 345 8.09 -11.84 9.96
CA VAL A 345 7.11 -11.85 11.05
C VAL A 345 7.46 -12.98 12.02
N VAL A 346 7.43 -12.68 13.32
CA VAL A 346 7.54 -13.68 14.39
C VAL A 346 6.27 -13.64 15.21
N LEU A 347 5.58 -14.77 15.31
CA LEU A 347 4.52 -15.01 16.29
C LEU A 347 5.11 -15.78 17.46
N THR A 348 5.17 -15.17 18.63
CA THR A 348 5.70 -15.79 19.85
C THR A 348 4.66 -16.67 20.53
N ASP A 349 5.12 -17.66 21.29
CA ASP A 349 4.26 -18.59 22.02
C ASP A 349 3.44 -17.87 23.12
N ASP A 350 3.92 -16.71 23.61
CA ASP A 350 3.20 -15.84 24.56
C ASP A 350 2.23 -14.83 23.88
N GLY A 351 1.99 -15.00 22.58
CA GLY A 351 1.00 -14.26 21.80
C GLY A 351 1.42 -12.87 21.35
N ARG A 352 2.72 -12.54 21.36
CA ARG A 352 3.24 -11.32 20.72
C ARG A 352 3.49 -11.58 19.24
N VAL A 353 3.29 -10.56 18.43
CA VAL A 353 3.62 -10.54 17.00
C VAL A 353 4.62 -9.42 16.78
N ALA A 354 5.78 -9.75 16.22
CA ALA A 354 6.75 -8.78 15.73
C ALA A 354 6.79 -8.84 14.20
N ALA A 355 6.70 -7.70 13.53
CA ALA A 355 6.73 -7.61 12.07
C ALA A 355 7.56 -6.41 11.60
N GLY A 356 8.30 -6.59 10.51
CA GLY A 356 9.07 -5.51 9.88
C GLY A 356 9.73 -5.93 8.56
N ALA A 357 10.16 -4.94 7.77
CA ALA A 357 10.88 -5.13 6.51
C ALA A 357 12.38 -5.39 6.73
N VAL A 358 12.70 -6.27 7.67
CA VAL A 358 14.05 -6.51 8.18
C VAL A 358 14.33 -7.99 8.34
N THR A 359 15.62 -8.32 8.52
CA THR A 359 16.04 -9.69 8.79
C THR A 359 15.46 -10.20 10.12
N PRO A 360 15.29 -11.53 10.29
CA PRO A 360 14.77 -12.11 11.52
C PRO A 360 15.53 -11.70 12.79
N GLN A 361 16.84 -11.47 12.69
CA GLN A 361 17.68 -11.06 13.82
C GLN A 361 17.25 -9.70 14.40
N VAL A 362 16.78 -8.78 13.57
CA VAL A 362 16.27 -7.47 14.03
C VAL A 362 14.95 -7.64 14.78
N LEU A 363 14.08 -8.55 14.33
CA LEU A 363 12.85 -8.89 15.07
C LEU A 363 13.16 -9.47 16.44
N TYR A 364 14.15 -10.38 16.53
CA TYR A 364 14.55 -10.98 17.80
C TYR A 364 15.09 -9.95 18.78
N ALA A 365 15.90 -9.01 18.30
CA ALA A 365 16.39 -7.89 19.11
C ALA A 365 15.24 -7.00 19.59
N ALA A 366 14.27 -6.69 18.72
CA ALA A 366 13.09 -5.90 19.08
C ALA A 366 12.19 -6.60 20.10
N LEU A 367 12.01 -7.92 19.98
CA LEU A 367 11.25 -8.73 20.94
C LEU A 367 11.94 -8.87 22.31
N ALA A 368 13.27 -8.77 22.35
CA ALA A 368 14.06 -8.80 23.58
C ALA A 368 14.19 -7.43 24.25
N ALA A 369 13.91 -6.34 23.51
CA ALA A 369 13.95 -4.99 24.04
C ALA A 369 12.80 -4.78 25.03
N LYS A 370 13.14 -4.50 26.30
CA LYS A 370 12.18 -4.18 27.38
C LYS A 370 11.37 -2.94 27.06
#